data_AF-A0A8I2DVS5-F1
#
_entry.id   AF-A0A8I2DVS5-F1
#
_cell.length_a   1.000
_cell.length_b   1.000
_cell.length_c   1.000
_cell.angle_alpha   90.00
_cell.angle_beta   90.00
_cell.angle_gamma   90.00
#
_symmetry.space_group_name_H-M   'P 1'
#
loop_
_entity.id
_entity.type
_entity.pdbx_description
1 polymer ?
#
loop_
_entity_poly.entity_id
_entity_poly.type
_entity_poly.pdbx_seq_one_letter_code
_entity_poly.pdbx_strand_id
1 'polypeptide(L)'
;MLKTPLAPAVRWTVAVLISLPAATACDDTGARTASVPADRVTGAWRAGDDTALTLSADRAFTASGLNSGKLAGTGCPGGHTDGDWAFFADDGDGLYMTSPGARSGSEIGLSFTEPSDEPCRLTLTVVDDGETLCATSDPETPCDLGVRFTRKG
;
A
#
# COMPACT_ATOMS: atom_id res chain seq x y z
N MET A 1 61.62 -38.88 -53.22
CA MET A 1 60.55 -39.44 -54.09
C MET A 1 59.27 -39.52 -53.28
N LEU A 2 58.19 -38.92 -53.80
CA LEU A 2 56.77 -39.04 -53.42
C LEU A 2 56.39 -38.76 -51.95
N LYS A 3 55.26 -38.17 -51.59
CA LYS A 3 54.21 -37.35 -52.21
C LYS A 3 53.22 -37.16 -51.06
N THR A 4 53.04 -35.94 -50.57
CA THR A 4 51.94 -35.64 -49.65
C THR A 4 50.61 -35.87 -50.35
N PRO A 5 49.55 -36.28 -49.62
CA PRO A 5 48.32 -35.53 -49.76
C PRO A 5 47.64 -35.17 -48.42
N LEU A 6 46.97 -34.02 -48.50
CA LEU A 6 46.14 -33.34 -47.51
C LEU A 6 44.95 -34.17 -47.01
N ALA A 7 44.53 -33.91 -45.76
CA ALA A 7 43.14 -33.54 -45.44
C ALA A 7 43.09 -32.83 -44.05
N PRO A 8 42.40 -31.68 -43.92
CA PRO A 8 42.20 -30.98 -42.65
C PRO A 8 40.90 -31.42 -41.97
N ALA A 9 40.96 -31.85 -40.71
CA ALA A 9 39.78 -32.14 -39.90
C ALA A 9 39.26 -30.86 -39.22
N VAL A 10 38.26 -30.26 -39.87
CA VAL A 10 37.03 -29.64 -39.33
C VAL A 10 37.02 -29.26 -37.84
N ARG A 11 37.12 -27.94 -37.63
CA ARG A 11 36.38 -27.05 -36.70
C ARG A 11 35.39 -27.69 -35.72
N TRP A 12 35.59 -27.45 -34.42
CA TRP A 12 34.50 -27.21 -33.45
C TRP A 12 34.89 -26.07 -32.50
N THR A 13 34.54 -24.84 -32.87
CA THR A 13 34.50 -23.70 -31.95
C THR A 13 33.30 -23.91 -31.03
N VAL A 14 33.51 -24.29 -29.78
CA VAL A 14 32.44 -24.30 -28.78
C VAL A 14 32.18 -22.84 -28.38
N ALA A 15 31.23 -22.21 -29.06
CA ALA A 15 30.66 -20.95 -28.60
C ALA A 15 29.80 -21.25 -27.37
N VAL A 16 30.34 -20.97 -26.18
CA VAL A 16 29.56 -20.95 -24.94
C VAL A 16 28.62 -19.75 -25.04
N LEU A 17 27.39 -20.01 -25.51
CA LEU A 17 26.26 -19.10 -25.35
C LEU A 17 25.94 -19.05 -23.86
N ILE A 18 26.51 -18.08 -23.17
CA ILE A 18 26.09 -17.68 -21.82
C ILE A 18 24.71 -17.05 -22.00
N SER A 19 23.67 -17.85 -21.82
CA SER A 19 22.31 -17.38 -21.66
C SER A 19 22.25 -16.56 -20.37
N LEU A 20 22.42 -15.24 -20.45
CA LEU A 20 22.13 -14.36 -19.32
C LEU A 20 20.63 -14.48 -19.04
N PRO A 21 20.20 -14.87 -17.83
CA PRO A 21 18.80 -14.72 -17.44
C PRO A 21 18.49 -13.23 -17.42
N ALA A 22 17.53 -12.81 -18.25
CA ALA A 22 16.94 -11.49 -18.14
C ALA A 22 16.30 -11.39 -16.76
N ALA A 23 16.94 -10.66 -15.85
CA ALA A 23 16.30 -10.21 -14.63
C ALA A 23 15.16 -9.28 -15.06
N THR A 24 13.93 -9.81 -15.07
CA THR A 24 12.73 -8.99 -15.06
C THR A 24 12.77 -8.25 -13.74
N ALA A 25 13.31 -7.03 -13.75
CA ALA A 25 13.09 -6.10 -12.66
C ALA A 25 11.56 -5.95 -12.58
N CYS A 26 10.95 -6.53 -11.55
CA CYS A 26 9.62 -6.12 -11.15
C CYS A 26 9.70 -4.60 -10.97
N ASP A 27 8.89 -3.89 -11.74
CA ASP A 27 8.72 -2.46 -11.64
C ASP A 27 8.33 -2.14 -10.18
N ASP A 28 9.30 -1.70 -9.38
CA ASP A 28 9.14 -1.26 -7.97
C ASP A 28 8.54 0.17 -7.98
N THR A 29 7.56 0.40 -8.86
CA THR A 29 6.85 1.69 -9.03
C THR A 29 5.67 1.82 -8.07
N GLY A 30 5.37 0.78 -7.28
CA GLY A 30 4.40 0.84 -6.19
C GLY A 30 4.97 1.55 -4.97
N ALA A 31 4.13 2.31 -4.25
CA ALA A 31 4.53 2.88 -2.98
C ALA A 31 4.84 1.75 -1.99
N ARG A 32 6.05 1.73 -1.43
CA ARG A 32 6.46 0.68 -0.49
C ARG A 32 5.69 0.82 0.82
N THR A 33 4.93 -0.21 1.15
CA THR A 33 4.20 -0.35 2.41
C THR A 33 5.16 -0.49 3.59
N ALA A 34 4.81 0.11 4.72
CA ALA A 34 5.58 0.00 5.96
C ALA A 34 4.68 -0.47 7.11
N SER A 35 5.10 -1.50 7.84
CA SER A 35 4.44 -1.88 9.09
C SER A 35 5.00 -1.05 10.24
N VAL A 36 4.15 -0.31 10.94
CA VAL A 36 4.54 0.63 11.99
C VAL A 36 3.69 0.44 13.26
N PRO A 37 4.20 0.78 14.45
CA PRO A 37 3.40 0.75 15.67
C PRO A 37 2.33 1.85 15.70
N ALA A 38 1.28 1.64 16.49
CA ALA A 38 0.11 2.51 16.57
C ALA A 38 0.44 3.98 16.87
N ASP A 39 1.39 4.23 17.79
CA ASP A 39 1.83 5.57 18.16
C ASP A 39 2.38 6.35 16.94
N ARG A 40 3.04 5.65 15.99
CA ARG A 40 3.57 6.27 14.77
C ARG A 40 2.48 6.76 13.80
N VAL A 41 1.25 6.24 13.88
CA VAL A 41 0.13 6.69 13.03
C VAL A 41 -0.87 7.60 13.76
N THR A 42 -0.85 7.63 15.10
CA THR A 42 -1.71 8.55 15.87
C THR A 42 -1.37 10.01 15.61
N GLY A 43 -2.37 10.88 15.57
CA GLY A 43 -2.25 12.32 15.36
C GLY A 43 -3.10 12.84 14.20
N ALA A 44 -2.89 14.11 13.84
CA ALA A 44 -3.65 14.79 12.80
C ALA A 44 -2.97 14.68 11.42
N TRP A 45 -3.80 14.45 10.41
CA TRP A 45 -3.45 14.16 9.03
C TRP A 45 -4.28 15.03 8.08
N ARG A 46 -3.68 15.44 6.96
CA ARG A 46 -4.34 16.23 5.91
C ARG A 46 -4.03 15.72 4.53
N ALA A 47 -5.04 15.75 3.67
CA ALA A 47 -4.91 15.56 2.24
C ALA A 47 -5.54 16.75 1.52
N GLY A 48 -4.70 17.62 0.94
CA GLY A 48 -5.15 18.92 0.44
C GLY A 48 -5.76 19.81 1.53
N ASP A 49 -6.58 20.77 1.10
CA ASP A 49 -7.17 21.76 2.00
C ASP A 49 -8.46 21.27 2.68
N ASP A 50 -9.22 20.43 1.98
CA ASP A 50 -10.60 20.07 2.33
C ASP A 50 -10.74 18.75 3.09
N THR A 51 -9.70 17.90 3.09
CA THR A 51 -9.75 16.59 3.75
C THR A 51 -8.85 16.55 4.99
N ALA A 52 -9.45 16.20 6.13
CA ALA A 52 -8.75 16.05 7.39
C ALA A 52 -9.13 14.73 8.06
N LEU A 53 -8.16 14.14 8.75
CA LEU A 53 -8.30 12.91 9.51
C LEU A 53 -7.50 13.05 10.81
N THR A 54 -8.02 12.59 11.93
CA THR A 54 -7.27 12.45 13.18
C THR A 54 -7.45 11.04 13.70
N LEU A 55 -6.34 10.35 13.97
CA LEU A 55 -6.33 9.03 14.58
C LEU A 55 -5.86 9.17 16.04
N SER A 56 -6.72 8.85 16.99
CA SER A 56 -6.44 8.99 18.42
C SER A 56 -5.83 7.72 19.00
N ALA A 57 -5.06 7.85 20.09
CA ALA A 57 -4.37 6.73 20.73
C ALA A 57 -5.32 5.70 21.37
N ASP A 58 -6.54 6.12 21.68
CA ASP A 58 -7.64 5.30 22.19
C ASP A 58 -8.43 4.57 21.10
N ARG A 59 -7.94 4.58 19.86
CA ARG A 59 -8.58 3.98 18.67
C ARG A 59 -9.81 4.71 18.15
N ALA A 60 -10.14 5.88 18.66
CA ALA A 60 -11.13 6.75 18.02
C ALA A 60 -10.52 7.49 16.81
N PHE A 61 -11.35 7.80 15.81
CA PHE A 61 -10.99 8.75 14.75
C PHE A 61 -12.05 9.84 14.59
N THR A 62 -11.60 10.96 14.01
CA THR A 62 -12.51 11.98 13.45
C THR A 62 -12.03 12.35 12.06
N ALA A 63 -12.94 12.63 11.14
CA ALA A 63 -12.60 13.03 9.79
C ALA A 63 -13.58 14.08 9.23
N SER A 64 -13.17 14.73 8.15
CA SER A 64 -14.03 15.57 7.32
C SER A 64 -13.56 15.54 5.88
N GLY A 65 -14.47 15.71 4.94
CA GLY A 65 -14.15 15.81 3.51
C GLY A 65 -13.75 14.49 2.86
N LEU A 66 -14.11 13.33 3.44
CA LEU A 66 -13.75 12.02 2.86
C LEU A 66 -14.48 11.69 1.55
N ASN A 67 -15.35 12.59 1.05
CA ASN A 67 -15.94 12.52 -0.28
C ASN A 67 -15.38 13.57 -1.27
N SER A 68 -14.29 14.26 -0.91
CA SER A 68 -13.75 15.35 -1.72
C SER A 68 -12.78 14.85 -2.79
N GLY A 69 -12.77 15.53 -3.94
CA GLY A 69 -11.83 15.28 -5.03
C GLY A 69 -11.81 13.80 -5.45
N LYS A 70 -10.63 13.18 -5.38
CA LYS A 70 -10.44 11.76 -5.77
C LYS A 70 -11.10 10.76 -4.83
N LEU A 71 -11.55 11.18 -3.64
CA LEU A 71 -12.27 10.30 -2.71
C LEU A 71 -13.79 10.24 -2.98
N ALA A 72 -14.34 11.08 -3.86
CA ALA A 72 -15.79 11.17 -4.09
C ALA A 72 -16.46 9.84 -4.49
N GLY A 73 -15.72 8.94 -5.16
CA GLY A 73 -16.24 7.63 -5.59
C GLY A 73 -16.16 6.51 -4.54
N THR A 74 -15.63 6.80 -3.34
CA THR A 74 -15.44 5.80 -2.28
C THR A 74 -16.69 5.52 -1.47
N GLY A 75 -17.72 6.36 -1.57
CA GLY A 75 -18.96 6.25 -0.77
C GLY A 75 -18.82 6.76 0.67
N CYS A 76 -17.68 7.36 1.03
CA CYS A 76 -17.42 7.82 2.39
C CYS A 76 -18.12 9.16 2.71
N PRO A 77 -18.41 9.45 4.00
CA PRO A 77 -19.08 10.69 4.39
C PRO A 77 -18.26 11.96 4.07
N GLY A 78 -18.91 12.98 3.53
CA GLY A 78 -18.28 14.28 3.29
C GLY A 78 -18.26 15.23 4.49
N GLY A 79 -19.28 15.12 5.35
CA GLY A 79 -19.40 15.94 6.55
C GLY A 79 -18.37 15.58 7.63
N HIS A 80 -18.50 16.19 8.80
CA HIS A 80 -17.77 15.73 9.96
C HIS A 80 -18.28 14.34 10.35
N THR A 81 -17.37 13.42 10.61
CA THR A 81 -17.67 12.03 10.94
C THR A 81 -16.64 11.49 11.92
N ASP A 82 -17.02 10.44 12.64
CA ASP A 82 -16.24 9.81 13.68
C ASP A 82 -16.49 8.30 13.70
N GLY A 83 -15.69 7.62 14.50
CA GLY A 83 -15.80 6.18 14.74
C GLY A 83 -14.50 5.62 15.29
N ASP A 84 -14.26 4.34 15.00
CA ASP A 84 -13.09 3.61 15.46
C ASP A 84 -12.12 3.29 14.31
N TRP A 85 -10.85 3.17 14.62
CA TRP A 85 -9.82 2.72 13.69
C TRP A 85 -9.01 1.57 14.27
N ALA A 86 -8.55 0.68 13.40
CA ALA A 86 -7.69 -0.43 13.77
C ALA A 86 -6.79 -0.82 12.60
N PHE A 87 -5.68 -1.49 12.92
CA PHE A 87 -4.88 -2.14 11.87
C PHE A 87 -5.59 -3.40 11.39
N PHE A 88 -5.42 -3.73 10.11
CA PHE A 88 -5.69 -5.08 9.65
C PHE A 88 -4.62 -6.03 10.17
N ALA A 89 -5.06 -7.17 10.70
CA ALA A 89 -4.19 -8.24 11.17
C ALA A 89 -4.96 -9.57 11.15
N ASP A 90 -4.23 -10.68 11.06
CA ASP A 90 -4.74 -11.99 11.46
C ASP A 90 -4.53 -12.13 12.97
N ASP A 91 -5.61 -12.19 13.74
CA ASP A 91 -5.56 -12.33 15.20
C ASP A 91 -5.73 -13.77 15.71
N GLY A 92 -5.56 -14.74 14.81
CA GLY A 92 -5.54 -16.17 15.11
C GLY A 92 -6.83 -16.91 14.78
N ASP A 93 -7.83 -16.23 14.22
CA ASP A 93 -9.03 -16.83 13.65
C ASP A 93 -8.87 -17.22 12.16
N GLY A 94 -7.74 -16.89 11.56
CA GLY A 94 -7.40 -17.17 10.16
C GLY A 94 -8.03 -16.20 9.16
N LEU A 95 -8.61 -15.09 9.63
CA LEU A 95 -9.17 -14.03 8.81
C LEU A 95 -8.32 -12.77 8.93
N TYR A 96 -8.01 -12.15 7.79
CA TYR A 96 -7.34 -10.86 7.76
C TYR A 96 -8.38 -9.74 7.79
N MET A 97 -8.61 -9.18 8.97
CA MET A 97 -9.65 -8.18 9.24
C MET A 97 -9.10 -7.07 10.15
N THR A 98 -9.87 -6.00 10.37
CA THR A 98 -9.52 -4.99 11.37
C THR A 98 -9.50 -5.60 12.77
N SER A 99 -8.35 -5.55 13.43
CA SER A 99 -8.17 -6.10 14.78
C SER A 99 -7.89 -4.98 15.79
N PRO A 100 -8.81 -4.69 16.74
CA PRO A 100 -8.58 -3.69 17.79
C PRO A 100 -7.35 -3.99 18.67
N GLY A 101 -6.95 -5.28 18.75
CA GLY A 101 -5.79 -5.73 19.52
C GLY A 101 -4.44 -5.50 18.82
N ALA A 102 -4.44 -5.28 17.49
CA ALA A 102 -3.22 -5.13 16.71
C ALA A 102 -2.43 -3.87 17.14
N ARG A 103 -1.18 -4.07 17.58
CA ARG A 103 -0.31 -2.97 18.06
C ARG A 103 0.49 -2.30 16.95
N SER A 104 0.60 -2.95 15.81
CA SER A 104 1.30 -2.48 14.61
C SER A 104 0.61 -3.02 13.38
N GLY A 105 0.79 -2.35 12.25
CA GLY A 105 0.31 -2.80 10.96
C GLY A 105 0.69 -1.83 9.85
N SER A 106 0.38 -2.24 8.62
CA SER A 106 0.60 -1.45 7.41
C SER A 106 -0.69 -0.98 6.74
N GLU A 107 -1.83 -1.51 7.17
CA GLU A 107 -3.15 -1.17 6.66
C GLU A 107 -4.06 -0.80 7.81
N ILE A 108 -4.82 0.27 7.66
CA ILE A 108 -5.72 0.82 8.67
C ILE A 108 -7.13 0.86 8.08
N GLY A 109 -8.06 0.24 8.78
CA GLY A 109 -9.49 0.34 8.47
C GLY A 109 -10.16 1.37 9.38
N LEU A 110 -11.23 1.97 8.85
CA LEU A 110 -12.09 2.91 9.56
C LEU A 110 -13.49 2.28 9.72
N SER A 111 -14.02 2.30 10.93
CA SER A 111 -15.36 1.85 11.26
C SER A 111 -16.17 3.05 11.74
N PHE A 112 -17.11 3.52 10.92
CA PHE A 112 -17.87 4.74 11.18
C PHE A 112 -18.98 4.49 12.21
N THR A 113 -19.16 5.44 13.14
CA THR A 113 -20.24 5.38 14.16
C THR A 113 -21.62 5.36 13.49
N GLU A 114 -21.83 6.30 12.56
CA GLU A 114 -23.06 6.41 11.79
C GLU A 114 -22.86 5.74 10.42
N PRO A 115 -23.68 4.71 10.08
CA PRO A 115 -23.56 4.05 8.80
C PRO A 115 -23.97 5.00 7.66
N SER A 116 -23.19 5.04 6.60
CA SER A 116 -23.55 5.71 5.35
C SER A 116 -24.48 4.84 4.51
N ASP A 117 -25.32 5.49 3.68
CA ASP A 117 -26.22 4.80 2.74
C ASP A 117 -25.46 3.91 1.74
N GLU A 118 -24.22 4.30 1.42
CA GLU A 118 -23.28 3.50 0.62
C GLU A 118 -22.10 3.04 1.50
N PRO A 119 -21.60 1.80 1.33
CA PRO A 119 -20.45 1.35 2.10
C PRO A 119 -19.21 2.15 1.72
N CYS A 120 -18.58 2.79 2.71
CA CYS A 120 -17.31 3.48 2.53
C CYS A 120 -16.19 2.48 2.22
N ARG A 121 -15.65 2.52 1.00
CA ARG A 121 -14.55 1.66 0.53
C ARG A 121 -13.23 2.43 0.62
N LEU A 122 -12.84 2.77 1.84
CA LEU A 122 -11.59 3.46 2.12
C LEU A 122 -10.78 2.68 3.14
N THR A 123 -9.60 2.24 2.72
CA THR A 123 -8.52 1.77 3.57
C THR A 123 -7.38 2.76 3.51
N LEU A 124 -6.61 2.89 4.58
CA LEU A 124 -5.40 3.70 4.62
C LEU A 124 -4.19 2.79 4.71
N THR A 125 -3.32 2.88 3.72
CA THR A 125 -2.06 2.15 3.70
C THR A 125 -0.93 3.03 4.21
N VAL A 126 -0.17 2.52 5.17
CA VAL A 126 1.01 3.18 5.71
C VAL A 126 2.15 3.04 4.71
N VAL A 127 2.70 4.17 4.26
CA VAL A 127 3.84 4.24 3.34
C VAL A 127 4.88 5.22 3.87
N ASP A 128 6.04 5.29 3.21
CA ASP A 128 7.14 6.19 3.58
C ASP A 128 7.52 6.07 5.08
N ASP A 129 7.66 4.85 5.59
CA ASP A 129 8.05 4.55 6.99
C ASP A 129 7.13 5.17 8.08
N GLY A 130 5.86 5.41 7.73
CA GLY A 130 4.85 5.97 8.63
C GLY A 130 4.68 7.47 8.54
N GLU A 131 5.36 8.14 7.62
CA GLU A 131 5.24 9.59 7.43
C GLU A 131 4.05 9.98 6.53
N THR A 132 3.48 9.02 5.79
CA THR A 132 2.33 9.21 4.91
C THR A 132 1.30 8.07 5.09
N LEU A 133 0.02 8.43 5.07
CA LEU A 133 -1.07 7.46 4.89
C LEU A 133 -1.65 7.62 3.49
N CYS A 134 -1.61 6.56 2.68
CA CYS A 134 -2.20 6.55 1.35
C CYS A 134 -3.64 6.04 1.41
N ALA A 135 -4.56 6.79 0.80
CA ALA A 135 -5.90 6.29 0.58
C ALA A 135 -5.87 5.19 -0.49
N THR A 136 -6.59 4.10 -0.22
CA THR A 136 -6.80 3.05 -1.20
C THR A 136 -8.22 2.48 -1.13
N SER A 137 -8.71 2.02 -2.29
CA SER A 137 -9.93 1.21 -2.38
C SER A 137 -9.66 -0.28 -2.56
N ASP A 138 -8.39 -0.63 -2.77
CA ASP A 138 -7.89 -1.98 -3.00
C ASP A 138 -6.57 -2.17 -2.22
N PRO A 139 -6.56 -2.91 -1.11
CA PRO A 139 -5.36 -3.06 -0.27
C PRO A 139 -4.15 -3.69 -1.02
N GLU A 140 -4.38 -4.39 -2.14
CA GLU A 140 -3.30 -4.93 -2.97
C GLU A 140 -2.61 -3.86 -3.84
N THR A 141 -3.26 -2.69 -4.01
CA THR A 141 -2.77 -1.57 -4.81
C THR A 141 -2.66 -0.28 -3.96
N PRO A 142 -1.61 -0.15 -3.13
CA PRO A 142 -1.39 1.04 -2.30
C PRO A 142 -1.47 2.34 -3.11
N CYS A 143 -2.18 3.32 -2.56
CA CYS A 143 -2.34 4.66 -3.14
C CYS A 143 -3.08 4.72 -4.49
N ASP A 144 -3.87 3.70 -4.90
CA ASP A 144 -4.64 3.70 -6.16
C ASP A 144 -5.55 4.92 -6.32
N LEU A 145 -6.10 5.42 -5.20
CA LEU A 145 -6.93 6.62 -5.18
C LEU A 145 -6.13 7.91 -5.40
N GLY A 146 -4.80 7.86 -5.36
CA GLY A 146 -3.91 8.99 -5.60
C GLY A 146 -4.09 10.13 -4.59
N VAL A 147 -4.50 9.80 -3.36
CA VAL A 147 -4.66 10.71 -2.21
C VAL A 147 -3.69 10.29 -1.12
N ARG A 148 -2.87 11.24 -0.67
CA ARG A 148 -1.85 11.05 0.36
C ARG A 148 -2.15 11.99 1.52
N PHE A 149 -2.34 11.41 2.68
CA PHE A 149 -2.46 12.12 3.93
C PHE A 149 -1.08 12.31 4.54
N THR A 150 -0.73 13.55 4.84
CA THR A 150 0.54 13.92 5.49
C THR A 150 0.24 14.55 6.85
N ARG A 151 1.23 14.55 7.74
CA ARG A 151 1.10 15.16 9.06
C ARG A 151 0.68 16.63 8.94
N LYS A 152 -0.30 17.03 9.75
CA LYS A 152 -0.60 18.45 9.94
C LYS A 152 0.54 19.04 10.78
N GLY A 153 1.32 19.94 10.18
CA GLY A 153 2.37 20.71 10.87
C GLY A 153 1.83 21.65 11.94
#